data_AF-A0A820DIP1-F1
#
_entry.id   AF-A0A820DIP1-F1
#
_cell.length_a   1.000
_cell.length_b   1.000
_cell.length_c   1.000
_cell.angle_alpha   90.00
_cell.angle_beta   90.00
_cell.angle_gamma   90.00
#
_symmetry.space_group_name_H-M   'P 1'
#
loop_
_entity.id
_entity.type
_entity.pdbx_description
1 polymer ?
#
loop_
_entity_poly.entity_id
_entity_poly.type
_entity_poly.pdbx_seq_one_letter_code
_entity_poly.pdbx_strand_id
1 'polypeptide(L)' 'QQKAEPNENERLSESIAFISDNGLFIYVKIGINGFDLLGQHILRCALQKGIQVVAING' A
#
# COMPACT_ATOMS: atom_id res chain seq x y z
N GLN A 1 -8.11 -15.48 27.77
CA GLN A 1 -7.91 -15.60 26.31
C GLN A 1 -7.17 -14.35 25.86
N GLN A 2 -5.85 -14.44 25.69
CA GLN A 2 -5.03 -13.31 25.22
C GLN A 2 -5.27 -13.16 23.72
N LYS A 3 -5.73 -11.97 23.31
CA LYS A 3 -5.92 -11.60 21.91
C LYS A 3 -4.51 -11.44 21.33
N ALA A 4 -4.10 -12.35 20.45
CA ALA A 4 -2.81 -12.26 19.79
C ALA A 4 -2.72 -10.92 19.06
N GLU A 5 -1.69 -10.12 19.35
CA GLU A 5 -1.42 -8.92 18.58
C GLU A 5 -1.07 -9.34 17.14
N PRO A 6 -1.66 -8.70 16.11
CA PRO A 6 -1.35 -9.04 14.74
C PRO A 6 0.15 -8.82 14.51
N ASN A 7 0.82 -9.85 14.02
CA ASN A 7 2.26 -9.79 13.80
C ASN A 7 2.56 -8.69 12.76
N GLU A 8 3.73 -8.05 12.81
CA GLU A 8 4.07 -6.96 11.89
C GLU A 8 4.02 -7.40 10.40
N ASN A 9 4.17 -8.69 10.11
CA ASN A 9 4.00 -9.27 8.77
C ASN A 9 2.53 -9.36 8.32
N GLU A 10 1.57 -9.41 9.24
CA GLU A 10 0.11 -9.40 8.95
C GLU A 10 -0.40 -7.99 8.60
N ARG A 11 0.32 -6.94 9.02
CA ARG A 11 -0.03 -5.54 8.69
C ARG A 11 0.37 -5.15 7.27
N LEU A 12 1.27 -5.90 6.64
CA LEU A 12 1.74 -5.67 5.27
C LEU A 12 0.88 -6.46 4.28
N SER A 13 -0.39 -6.07 4.15
CA SER A 13 -1.22 -6.58 3.06
C SER A 13 -0.79 -5.95 1.73
N GLU A 14 -0.11 -6.78 0.93
CA GLU A 14 0.04 -6.73 -0.52
C GLU A 14 0.22 -5.35 -1.17
N SER A 15 1.48 -4.89 -1.23
CA SER A 15 1.90 -3.87 -2.19
C SER A 15 2.83 -4.51 -3.21
N ILE A 16 2.26 -5.15 -4.23
CA ILE A 16 3.03 -5.67 -5.36
C ILE A 16 3.16 -4.58 -6.41
N ALA A 17 4.37 -4.02 -6.53
CA ALA A 17 4.74 -3.15 -7.64
C ALA A 17 5.62 -3.93 -8.63
N PHE A 18 5.11 -4.20 -9.83
CA PHE A 18 5.92 -4.69 -10.94
C PHE A 18 6.27 -3.52 -11.85
N ILE A 19 7.57 -3.29 -12.08
CA ILE A 19 8.08 -2.40 -13.12
C ILE A 19 8.43 -3.27 -14.32
N SER A 20 7.78 -3.04 -15.47
CA SER A 20 8.14 -3.69 -16.73
C SER A 20 8.75 -2.65 -17.67
N ASP A 21 9.94 -2.94 -18.18
CA ASP A 21 10.71 -2.09 -19.10
C ASP A 21 10.26 -2.22 -20.58
N ASN A 22 9.11 -2.86 -20.84
CA ASN A 22 8.76 -3.37 -22.18
C ASN A 22 7.52 -2.71 -22.81
N GLY A 23 7.13 -1.50 -22.41
CA GLY A 23 5.99 -0.78 -23.00
C GLY A 23 4.61 -1.27 -22.55
N LEU A 24 4.54 -2.02 -21.44
CA LEU A 24 3.29 -2.39 -20.78
C LEU A 24 2.90 -1.28 -19.79
N PHE A 25 1.83 -0.56 -20.10
CA PHE A 25 1.22 0.38 -19.15
C PHE A 25 0.46 -0.39 -18.07
N ILE A 26 1.10 -0.62 -16.92
CA ILE A 26 0.47 -1.25 -15.76
C ILE A 26 -0.18 -0.16 -14.91
N TYR A 27 -1.50 -0.16 -14.84
CA TYR A 27 -2.27 0.68 -13.92
C TYR A 27 -2.37 -0.02 -12.56
N VAL A 28 -1.62 0.46 -11.58
CA VAL A 28 -1.64 -0.08 -10.22
C VAL A 28 -2.60 0.72 -9.33
N LYS A 29 -3.48 -0.01 -8.64
CA LYS A 29 -4.37 0.52 -7.61
C LYS A 29 -3.97 -0.07 -6.28
N ILE A 30 -3.81 0.77 -5.26
CA ILE A 30 -3.45 0.32 -3.90
C ILE A 30 -4.51 0.72 -2.87
N GLY A 31 -4.65 -0.10 -1.83
CA GLY A 31 -5.34 0.24 -0.59
C GLY A 31 -4.32 0.44 0.52
N ILE A 32 -4.63 1.32 1.49
CA ILE A 32 -3.79 1.54 2.68
C ILE A 32 -4.60 1.10 3.90
N ASN A 33 -4.04 0.22 4.74
CA ASN A 33 -4.66 -0.20 6.00
C ASN A 33 -3.78 0.23 7.19
N GLY A 34 -4.25 1.20 7.96
CA GLY A 34 -3.50 1.98 8.94
C GLY A 34 -3.02 3.31 8.35
N PHE A 35 -3.55 4.44 8.85
CA PHE A 35 -3.17 5.79 8.38
C PHE A 35 -2.33 6.56 9.40
N ASP A 36 -1.35 5.87 9.95
CA ASP A 36 -0.29 6.45 10.76
C ASP A 36 0.76 7.19 9.89
N LEU A 37 1.89 7.56 10.50
CA LEU A 37 2.97 8.24 9.78
C LEU A 37 3.44 7.46 8.54
N LEU A 38 3.42 6.13 8.60
CA LEU A 38 3.83 5.27 7.48
C LEU A 38 2.75 5.27 6.39
N GLY A 39 1.48 5.09 6.77
CA GLY A 39 0.36 5.18 5.81
C GLY A 39 0.32 6.52 5.08
N GLN A 40 0.59 7.62 5.78
CA GLN A 40 0.71 8.96 5.17
C GLN A 40 1.90 9.08 4.22
N HIS A 41 3.05 8.48 4.57
CA HIS A 41 4.22 8.48 3.70
C HIS A 41 3.96 7.69 2.41
N ILE A 42 3.34 6.51 2.52
CA ILE A 42 2.95 5.67 1.38
C ILE A 42 2.01 6.43 0.44
N LEU A 43 0.99 7.12 0.97
CA LEU A 43 0.09 7.94 0.16
C LEU A 43 0.85 9.03 -0.62
N ARG A 44 1.79 9.73 0.04
CA ARG A 44 2.60 10.78 -0.61
C ARG A 44 3.44 10.20 -1.75
N CYS A 45 4.09 9.06 -1.53
CA CYS A 45 4.86 8.38 -2.56
C CYS A 45 3.98 7.92 -3.73
N ALA A 46 2.80 7.36 -3.44
CA ALA A 46 1.86 6.92 -4.46
C ALA A 46 1.44 8.07 -5.38
N LEU A 47 1.07 9.23 -4.81
CA LEU A 47 0.71 10.42 -5.57
C LEU A 47 1.85 10.92 -6.46
N GLN A 48 3.08 10.97 -5.95
CA GLN A 48 4.26 11.39 -6.73
C GLN A 48 4.59 10.44 -7.88
N LYS A 49 4.24 9.16 -7.75
CA LYS A 49 4.48 8.12 -8.76
C LYS A 49 3.30 7.91 -9.71
N GLY A 50 2.21 8.66 -9.54
CA GLY A 50 1.00 8.51 -10.34
C GLY A 50 0.25 7.20 -10.07
N ILE A 51 0.44 6.60 -8.89
CA ILE A 51 -0.25 5.38 -8.45
C ILE A 51 -1.58 5.79 -7.82
N GLN A 52 -2.66 5.09 -8.19
CA GLN A 52 -3.99 5.39 -7.66
C GLN A 52 -4.19 4.70 -6.30
N VAL A 53 -4.50 5.48 -5.26
CA VAL A 53 -4.99 4.93 -3.98
C VAL A 53 -6.52 4.89 -4.02
N VAL A 54 -7.11 3.72 -3.83
CA VAL A 54 -8.56 3.51 -3.97
C VAL A 54 -9.30 3.35 -2.65
N ALA A 55 -8.57 3.03 -1.57
CA ALA A 55 -9.14 2.89 -0.24
C ALA A 55 -8.09 3.21 0.82
N ILE A 56 -8.54 3.82 1.91
CA ILE A 56 -7.75 3.99 3.14
C ILE A 56 -8.64 3.51 4.28
N ASN A 57 -8.17 2.51 5.01
CA ASN A 57 -8.75 2.05 6.27
C ASN A 57 -7.87 2.58 7.40
N GLY A 58 -8.46 3.29 8.35
CA GLY A 58 -7.76 4.02 9.42
C GLY A 58 -7.69 3.24 10.72
#